data_AF-A0A150MUA3-F1
#
_entry.id   AF-A0A150MUA3-F1
#
_cell.length_a   1.000
_cell.length_b   1.000
_cell.length_c   1.000
_cell.angle_alpha   90.00
_cell.angle_beta   90.00
_cell.angle_gamma   90.00
#
_symmetry.space_group_name_H-M   'P 1'
#
loop_
_entity.id
_entity.type
_entity.pdbx_description
1 polymer ?
#
loop_
_entity_poly.entity_id
_entity_poly.type
_entity_poly.pdbx_seq_one_letter_code
_entity_poly.pdbx_strand_id
1 'polypeptide(L)'
;MGILETKVKKANGNPTVHYRLNKECFIEMVISFLRNRKNDHIEIEKTLTEITTEITTNSLSIEKSSFFENNEVDKVSIEYQQKIGQINGDIAIQLEHWRNELGDELVKKAIDIAYEQGKRRWSYIRGILKNFKEDGITSLNDLEKQEKKKLARRGRAVAQKMAAFDAYINSLEE
;
A
#
# COMPACT_ATOMS: atom_id res chain seq x y z
N MET A 1 -23.18 38.43 2.64
CA MET A 1 -22.36 38.70 1.45
C MET A 1 -22.33 37.43 0.61
N GLY A 2 -22.64 37.51 -0.69
CA GLY A 2 -22.54 36.36 -1.59
C GLY A 2 -21.09 36.09 -2.02
N ILE A 3 -20.85 34.97 -2.69
CA ILE A 3 -19.51 34.58 -3.20
C ILE A 3 -18.98 35.60 -4.23
N LEU A 4 -19.87 36.35 -4.88
CA LEU A 4 -19.54 37.31 -5.92
C LEU A 4 -20.11 38.69 -5.57
N GLU A 5 -19.27 39.71 -5.67
CA GLU A 5 -19.66 41.11 -5.60
C GLU A 5 -19.76 41.69 -7.01
N THR A 6 -20.87 42.36 -7.31
CA THR A 6 -21.10 43.02 -8.60
C THR A 6 -21.21 44.52 -8.43
N LYS A 7 -20.46 45.29 -9.22
CA LYS A 7 -20.56 46.76 -9.24
C LYS A 7 -20.52 47.27 -10.69
N VAL A 8 -21.44 48.16 -11.03
CA VAL A 8 -21.40 48.86 -12.33
C VAL A 8 -20.39 50.00 -12.23
N LYS A 9 -19.42 50.03 -13.14
CA LYS A 9 -18.49 51.15 -13.29
C LYS A 9 -18.45 51.59 -14.75
N LYS A 10 -18.11 52.85 -15.00
CA LYS A 10 -17.93 53.34 -16.37
C LYS A 10 -16.52 52.99 -16.83
N ALA A 11 -16.39 52.19 -17.89
CA ALA A 11 -15.13 51.99 -18.61
C ALA A 11 -15.25 52.74 -19.94
N ASN A 12 -14.37 53.72 -20.18
CA ASN A 12 -14.40 54.57 -21.38
C ASN A 12 -15.76 55.25 -21.64
N GLY A 13 -16.49 55.61 -20.57
CA GLY A 13 -17.80 56.25 -20.66
C GLY A 13 -19.00 55.28 -20.74
N ASN A 14 -18.77 54.00 -21.06
CA ASN A 14 -19.84 53.00 -21.15
C ASN A 14 -20.01 52.25 -19.82
N PRO A 15 -21.24 52.02 -19.30
CA PRO A 15 -21.44 51.28 -18.06
C PRO A 15 -21.11 49.78 -18.25
N THR A 16 -20.16 49.31 -17.46
CA THR A 16 -19.66 47.93 -17.45
C THR A 16 -19.87 47.31 -16.08
N VAL A 17 -20.35 46.07 -16.04
CA VAL A 17 -20.50 45.30 -14.80
C VAL A 17 -19.16 44.67 -14.43
N HIS A 18 -18.62 45.02 -13.27
CA HIS A 18 -17.42 44.41 -12.73
C HIS A 18 -17.79 43.38 -11.67
N TYR A 19 -17.26 42.18 -11.84
CA TYR A 19 -17.36 41.08 -10.91
C TYR A 19 -16.10 41.02 -10.05
N ARG A 20 -16.26 40.91 -8.73
CA ARG A 20 -15.19 40.69 -7.79
C ARG A 20 -15.52 39.48 -6.94
N LEU A 21 -14.67 38.46 -7.00
CA LEU A 21 -14.82 37.27 -6.17
C LEU A 21 -14.49 37.62 -4.71
N ASN A 22 -15.39 37.28 -3.79
CA ASN A 22 -15.07 37.28 -2.37
C ASN A 22 -14.29 36.00 -2.06
N LYS A 23 -12.99 36.14 -1.84
CA LYS A 23 -12.07 35.00 -1.63
C LYS A 23 -12.43 34.20 -0.39
N GLU A 24 -12.81 34.86 0.70
CA GLU A 24 -13.17 34.21 1.97
C GLU A 24 -14.44 33.38 1.80
N CYS A 25 -15.51 33.95 1.24
CA CYS A 25 -16.74 33.20 0.98
C CYS A 25 -16.55 32.08 -0.06
N PHE A 26 -15.70 32.28 -1.07
CA PHE A 26 -15.38 31.25 -2.05
C PHE A 26 -14.63 30.07 -1.43
N ILE A 27 -13.61 30.35 -0.61
CA ILE A 27 -12.85 29.33 0.11
C ILE A 27 -13.76 28.55 1.05
N GLU A 28 -14.63 29.24 1.81
CA GLU A 28 -15.60 28.56 2.69
C GLU A 28 -16.60 27.69 1.90
N MET A 29 -17.06 28.13 0.73
CA MET A 29 -17.89 27.31 -0.16
C MET A 29 -17.13 26.08 -0.66
N VAL A 30 -15.88 26.23 -1.10
CA VAL A 30 -15.04 25.12 -1.57
C VAL A 30 -14.76 24.15 -0.43
N ILE A 31 -14.43 24.64 0.75
CA ILE A 31 -14.21 23.82 1.95
C ILE A 31 -15.49 23.07 2.32
N SER A 32 -16.64 23.74 2.32
CA SER A 32 -17.96 23.12 2.53
C SER A 32 -18.23 22.01 1.51
N PHE A 33 -18.00 22.28 0.23
CA PHE A 33 -18.14 21.32 -0.87
C PHE A 33 -17.22 20.10 -0.69
N LEU A 34 -15.95 20.32 -0.33
CA LEU A 34 -14.99 19.25 -0.09
C LEU A 34 -15.31 18.45 1.18
N ARG A 35 -15.83 19.08 2.23
CA ARG A 35 -16.31 18.38 3.44
C ARG A 35 -17.49 17.46 3.11
N ASN A 36 -18.42 17.89 2.26
CA ASN A 36 -19.53 17.07 1.79
C ASN A 36 -19.11 15.95 0.81
N ARG A 37 -17.94 16.08 0.18
CA ARG A 37 -17.43 15.11 -0.82
C ARG A 37 -16.60 13.98 -0.22
N LYS A 38 -16.30 13.98 1.08
CA LYS A 38 -15.52 12.91 1.75
C LYS A 38 -16.15 11.49 1.71
N ASN A 39 -17.29 11.31 1.03
CA ASN A 39 -17.88 10.00 0.77
C ASN A 39 -17.49 9.39 -0.59
N ASP A 40 -16.89 10.15 -1.52
CA ASP A 40 -16.53 9.65 -2.85
C ASP A 40 -15.02 9.75 -3.10
N HIS A 41 -14.40 8.58 -3.27
CA HIS A 41 -12.98 8.41 -3.55
C HIS A 41 -12.61 9.01 -4.93
N ILE A 42 -11.66 9.96 -4.97
CA ILE A 42 -11.16 10.54 -6.24
C ILE A 42 -9.65 10.38 -6.30
N GLU A 43 -9.22 9.63 -7.31
CA GLU A 43 -7.82 9.44 -7.67
C GLU A 43 -7.34 10.67 -8.46
N ILE A 44 -6.46 11.46 -7.86
CA ILE A 44 -5.92 12.68 -8.46
C ILE A 44 -4.72 12.30 -9.32
N GLU A 45 -4.87 12.30 -10.64
CA GLU A 45 -3.72 12.30 -11.55
C GLU A 45 -3.00 13.64 -11.44
N LYS A 46 -1.73 13.60 -11.00
CA LYS A 46 -0.87 14.77 -10.86
C LYS A 46 -0.47 15.27 -12.25
N THR A 47 -0.91 16.48 -12.61
CA THR A 47 -0.47 17.16 -13.84
C THR A 47 0.80 17.97 -13.59
N LEU A 48 1.63 18.09 -14.63
CA LEU A 48 3.06 18.47 -14.59
C LEU A 48 3.39 19.92 -14.15
N THR A 49 2.44 20.68 -13.62
CA THR A 49 2.60 22.11 -13.26
C THR A 49 3.03 22.35 -11.81
N GLU A 50 3.16 21.31 -10.99
CA GLU A 50 3.26 21.39 -9.52
C GLU A 50 4.71 21.29 -8.99
N ILE A 51 5.71 21.93 -9.62
CA ILE A 51 7.12 21.85 -9.17
C ILE A 51 7.73 23.19 -8.74
N THR A 52 7.12 24.36 -8.97
CA THR A 52 7.85 25.65 -8.82
C THR A 52 7.38 26.61 -7.72
N THR A 53 6.83 26.12 -6.61
CA THR A 53 6.66 26.97 -5.40
C THR A 53 6.84 26.08 -4.17
N GLU A 54 8.08 25.79 -3.76
CA GLU A 54 8.77 26.49 -2.65
C GLU A 54 7.93 26.47 -1.35
N ILE A 55 8.09 25.45 -0.51
CA ILE A 55 9.00 25.49 0.66
C ILE A 55 8.84 26.77 1.48
N THR A 56 7.86 26.82 2.39
CA THR A 56 8.00 27.59 3.65
C THR A 56 7.17 26.92 4.74
N THR A 57 7.89 26.39 5.72
CA THR A 57 7.48 25.84 7.00
C THR A 57 6.56 26.77 7.80
N ASN A 58 5.46 26.25 8.37
CA ASN A 58 5.29 26.17 9.83
C ASN A 58 3.93 25.59 10.22
N SER A 59 4.02 24.54 11.03
CA SER A 59 2.96 23.78 11.69
C SER A 59 1.97 24.64 12.46
N LEU A 60 0.66 24.35 12.31
CA LEU A 60 -0.31 24.57 13.39
C LEU A 60 -1.35 23.43 13.40
N SER A 61 -1.03 22.46 14.27
CA SER A 61 -1.91 21.55 15.01
C SER A 61 -3.26 21.17 14.39
N ILE A 62 -3.23 20.01 13.74
CA ILE A 62 -4.36 19.12 13.49
C ILE A 62 -4.99 18.71 14.82
N GLU A 63 -6.22 19.11 15.08
CA GLU A 63 -7.05 18.51 16.12
C GLU A 63 -7.60 17.16 15.65
N LYS A 64 -6.79 16.15 15.99
CA LYS A 64 -7.09 14.75 16.30
C LYS A 64 -8.59 14.41 16.40
N SER A 65 -9.16 13.82 15.34
CA SER A 65 -10.33 12.94 15.46
C SER A 65 -9.90 11.49 15.26
N SER A 66 -9.68 10.81 16.38
CA SER A 66 -9.79 9.37 16.68
C SER A 66 -10.22 8.38 15.57
N PHE A 67 -9.49 8.31 14.45
CA PHE A 67 -9.48 7.14 13.55
C PHE A 67 -8.06 6.69 13.18
N PHE A 68 -7.04 7.48 13.53
CA PHE A 68 -5.61 7.16 13.37
C PHE A 68 -4.85 7.29 14.70
N GLU A 69 -5.48 6.90 15.81
CA GLU A 69 -4.72 6.63 17.04
C GLU A 69 -4.27 5.18 17.03
N ASN A 70 -3.19 4.94 16.30
CA ASN A 70 -2.07 4.12 16.74
C ASN A 70 -0.85 4.70 16.03
N ASN A 71 -0.06 5.52 16.74
CA ASN A 71 1.28 5.94 16.29
C ASN A 71 2.24 4.75 16.41
N GLU A 72 1.86 3.62 15.83
CA GLU A 72 2.80 2.62 15.37
C GLU A 72 2.91 2.87 13.87
N VAL A 73 4.05 3.43 13.47
CA VAL A 73 4.46 3.53 12.07
C VAL A 73 4.04 2.23 11.38
N ASP A 74 3.21 2.26 10.33
CA ASP A 74 2.73 1.06 9.65
C ASP A 74 3.89 0.35 8.95
N LYS A 75 4.64 -0.43 9.73
CA LYS A 75 5.90 -1.06 9.33
C LYS A 75 5.66 -1.97 8.13
N VAL A 76 4.51 -2.64 8.06
CA VAL A 76 4.15 -3.53 6.96
C VAL A 76 3.92 -2.74 5.68
N SER A 77 3.14 -1.65 5.73
CA SER A 77 2.91 -0.80 4.57
C SER A 77 4.18 -0.12 4.06
N ILE A 78 5.08 0.27 4.97
CA ILE A 78 6.39 0.83 4.59
C ILE A 78 7.28 -0.21 3.93
N GLU A 79 7.37 -1.40 4.51
CA GLU A 79 8.19 -2.49 3.97
C GLU A 79 7.70 -2.93 2.59
N TYR A 80 6.37 -3.00 2.41
CA TYR A 80 5.76 -3.22 1.12
C TYR A 80 6.19 -2.15 0.10
N GLN A 81 6.06 -0.87 0.46
CA GLN A 81 6.41 0.22 -0.45
C GLN A 81 7.89 0.26 -0.83
N GLN A 82 8.77 -0.08 0.12
CA GLN A 82 10.22 -0.14 -0.11
C GLN A 82 10.62 -1.30 -1.04
N LYS A 83 10.02 -2.49 -0.86
CA LYS A 83 10.43 -3.72 -1.56
C LYS A 83 9.66 -3.96 -2.85
N ILE A 84 8.37 -3.62 -2.86
CA ILE A 84 7.45 -3.93 -3.94
C ILE A 84 7.13 -2.68 -4.76
N GLY A 85 6.59 -1.64 -4.11
CA GLY A 85 6.20 -0.38 -4.75
C GLY A 85 4.89 0.19 -4.21
N GLN A 86 4.27 1.09 -4.96
CA GLN A 86 3.09 1.84 -4.51
C GLN A 86 1.92 0.91 -4.13
N ILE A 87 1.28 1.24 -3.00
CA ILE A 87 0.07 0.57 -2.54
C ILE A 87 -1.13 1.26 -3.19
N ASN A 88 -1.98 0.49 -3.87
CA ASN A 88 -3.30 0.96 -4.31
C ASN A 88 -4.38 0.57 -3.28
N GLY A 89 -5.60 1.08 -3.44
CA GLY A 89 -6.69 0.86 -2.48
C GLY A 89 -7.03 -0.63 -2.24
N ASP A 90 -7.03 -1.44 -3.29
CA ASP A 90 -7.31 -2.89 -3.18
C ASP A 90 -6.21 -3.63 -2.39
N ILE A 91 -4.94 -3.31 -2.65
CA ILE A 91 -3.80 -3.87 -1.91
C ILE A 91 -3.88 -3.45 -0.44
N ALA A 92 -4.23 -2.19 -0.14
CA ALA A 92 -4.35 -1.71 1.24
C ALA A 92 -5.38 -2.52 2.04
N ILE A 93 -6.59 -2.70 1.50
CA ILE A 93 -7.67 -3.47 2.12
C ILE A 93 -7.23 -4.91 2.39
N GLN A 94 -6.58 -5.53 1.41
CA GLN A 94 -6.14 -6.91 1.57
C GLN A 94 -4.94 -7.05 2.50
N LEU A 95 -4.03 -6.08 2.51
CA LEU A 95 -2.91 -6.06 3.44
C LEU A 95 -3.43 -6.00 4.88
N GLU A 96 -4.41 -5.14 5.16
CA GLU A 96 -5.09 -5.08 6.45
C GLU A 96 -5.78 -6.40 6.82
N HIS A 97 -6.49 -7.03 5.88
CA HIS A 97 -7.08 -8.35 6.08
C HIS A 97 -6.05 -9.40 6.50
N TRP A 98 -4.92 -9.49 5.78
CA TRP A 98 -3.87 -10.47 6.08
C TRP A 98 -3.11 -10.16 7.36
N ARG A 99 -2.94 -8.88 7.71
CA ARG A 99 -2.38 -8.46 8.99
C ARG A 99 -3.26 -8.92 10.16
N ASN A 100 -4.58 -8.79 10.03
CA ASN A 100 -5.52 -9.27 11.05
C ASN A 100 -5.56 -10.80 11.15
N GLU A 101 -5.39 -11.52 10.04
CA GLU A 101 -5.46 -12.98 9.98
C GLU A 101 -4.18 -13.70 10.44
N LEU A 102 -3.00 -13.21 10.04
CA LEU A 102 -1.70 -13.88 10.27
C LEU A 102 -0.74 -13.06 11.14
N GLY A 103 -1.01 -11.78 11.34
CA GLY A 103 -0.11 -10.86 12.05
C GLY A 103 0.96 -10.25 11.15
N ASP A 104 1.45 -9.09 11.57
CA ASP A 104 2.38 -8.25 10.79
C ASP A 104 3.67 -8.98 10.43
N GLU A 105 4.23 -9.79 11.33
CA GLU A 105 5.49 -10.51 11.12
C GLU A 105 5.44 -11.48 9.94
N LEU A 106 4.36 -12.26 9.81
CA LEU A 106 4.19 -13.21 8.71
C LEU A 106 3.95 -12.49 7.38
N VAL A 107 3.24 -11.36 7.42
CA VAL A 107 3.00 -10.54 6.23
C VAL A 107 4.30 -9.94 5.71
N LYS A 108 5.14 -9.38 6.58
CA LYS A 108 6.47 -8.89 6.23
C LYS A 108 7.34 -10.00 5.64
N LYS A 109 7.34 -11.17 6.27
CA LYS A 109 8.12 -12.31 5.76
C LYS A 109 7.68 -12.77 4.38
N ALA A 110 6.37 -12.74 4.07
CA ALA A 110 5.88 -13.04 2.74
C ALA A 110 6.33 -12.01 1.69
N ILE A 111 6.37 -10.73 2.06
CA ILE A 111 6.91 -9.64 1.23
C ILE A 111 8.41 -9.88 0.95
N ASP A 112 9.18 -10.27 1.97
CA ASP A 112 10.61 -10.59 1.84
C ASP A 112 10.85 -11.73 0.87
N ILE A 113 10.13 -12.82 1.03
CA ILE A 113 10.25 -13.98 0.13
C ILE A 113 9.94 -13.57 -1.30
N ALA A 114 8.91 -12.74 -1.53
CA ALA A 114 8.59 -12.25 -2.86
C ALA A 114 9.70 -11.35 -3.44
N TYR A 115 10.32 -10.52 -2.60
CA TYR A 115 11.43 -9.66 -2.97
C TYR A 115 12.68 -10.46 -3.33
N GLU A 116 13.11 -11.38 -2.46
CA GLU A 116 14.30 -12.24 -2.65
C GLU A 116 14.18 -13.12 -3.89
N GLN A 117 12.98 -13.62 -4.19
CA GLN A 117 12.71 -14.44 -5.38
C GLN A 117 12.53 -13.61 -6.65
N GLY A 118 12.62 -12.27 -6.57
CA GLY A 118 12.41 -11.36 -7.71
C GLY A 118 10.96 -11.31 -8.21
N LYS A 119 10.01 -11.93 -7.50
CA LYS A 119 8.60 -12.06 -7.88
C LYS A 119 7.74 -11.04 -7.12
N ARG A 120 8.04 -9.76 -7.34
CA ARG A 120 7.45 -8.60 -6.67
C ARG A 120 6.02 -8.27 -7.14
N ARG A 121 5.16 -9.28 -7.25
CA ARG A 121 3.75 -9.13 -7.64
C ARG A 121 2.87 -9.51 -6.47
N TRP A 122 1.82 -8.73 -6.22
CA TRP A 122 0.88 -8.98 -5.12
C TRP A 122 0.27 -10.39 -5.15
N SER A 123 -0.07 -10.91 -6.33
CA SER A 123 -0.60 -12.27 -6.46
C SER A 123 0.35 -13.35 -5.93
N TYR A 124 1.65 -13.15 -6.06
CA TYR A 124 2.66 -14.07 -5.53
C TYR A 124 2.73 -13.99 -4.00
N ILE A 125 2.72 -12.78 -3.44
CA ILE A 125 2.66 -12.53 -2.00
C ILE A 125 1.40 -13.17 -1.40
N ARG A 126 0.23 -12.93 -2.01
CA ARG A 126 -1.04 -13.53 -1.60
C ARG A 126 -0.99 -15.07 -1.62
N GLY A 127 -0.32 -15.66 -2.61
CA GLY A 127 -0.10 -17.11 -2.67
C GLY A 127 0.73 -17.63 -1.50
N ILE A 128 1.79 -16.92 -1.13
CA ILE A 128 2.62 -17.27 0.05
C ILE A 128 1.78 -17.19 1.33
N LEU A 129 1.02 -16.10 1.52
CA LEU A 129 0.16 -15.91 2.69
C LEU A 129 -0.92 -16.99 2.79
N LYS A 130 -1.52 -17.36 1.67
CA LYS A 130 -2.49 -18.46 1.61
C LYS A 130 -1.86 -19.78 2.03
N ASN A 131 -0.66 -20.09 1.53
CA ASN A 131 0.07 -21.29 1.94
C ASN A 131 0.38 -21.27 3.45
N PHE A 132 0.78 -20.13 4.02
CA PHE A 132 1.01 -20.01 5.47
C PHE A 132 -0.25 -20.33 6.28
N LYS A 133 -1.40 -19.81 5.84
CA LYS A 133 -2.70 -20.10 6.46
C LYS A 133 -3.10 -21.57 6.35
N GLU A 134 -2.95 -22.16 5.16
CA GLU A 134 -3.25 -23.58 4.92
C GLU A 134 -2.32 -24.52 5.71
N ASP A 135 -1.06 -24.13 5.87
CA ASP A 135 -0.05 -24.84 6.65
C ASP A 135 -0.22 -24.65 8.18
N GLY A 136 -1.19 -23.82 8.61
CA GLY A 136 -1.48 -23.55 10.02
C GLY A 136 -0.37 -22.76 10.74
N ILE A 137 0.40 -21.96 10.00
CA ILE A 137 1.53 -21.20 10.52
C ILE A 137 1.00 -19.91 11.16
N THR A 138 1.14 -19.80 12.48
CA THR A 138 0.71 -18.62 13.26
C THR A 138 1.87 -17.85 13.89
N SER A 139 3.10 -18.37 13.77
CA SER A 139 4.31 -17.77 14.34
C SER A 139 5.54 -17.97 13.45
N LEU A 140 6.50 -17.05 13.52
CA LEU A 140 7.80 -17.17 12.84
C LEU A 140 8.53 -18.48 13.18
N ASN A 141 8.41 -18.96 14.43
CA ASN A 141 9.03 -20.21 14.85
C ASN A 141 8.45 -21.43 14.12
N ASP A 142 7.14 -21.40 13.83
CA ASP A 142 6.50 -22.50 13.10
C ASP A 142 6.87 -22.47 11.62
N LEU A 143 7.05 -21.27 11.06
CA LEU A 143 7.58 -21.09 9.71
C LEU A 143 8.98 -21.71 9.59
N GLU A 144 9.90 -21.40 10.50
CA GLU A 144 11.26 -21.97 10.48
C GLU A 144 11.27 -23.50 10.59
N LYS A 145 10.45 -24.06 11.49
CA LYS A 145 10.30 -25.53 11.62
C LYS A 145 9.79 -26.14 10.31
N GLN A 146 8.87 -25.46 9.64
CA GLN A 146 8.32 -25.93 8.39
C GLN A 146 9.34 -25.87 7.25
N GLU A 147 10.12 -24.80 7.15
CA GLU A 147 11.21 -24.66 6.17
C GLU A 147 12.25 -25.76 6.35
N LYS A 148 12.67 -26.05 7.59
CA LYS A 148 13.58 -27.16 7.92
C LYS A 148 13.00 -28.52 7.49
N LYS A 149 11.70 -28.75 7.72
CA LYS A 149 11.01 -29.98 7.24
C LYS A 149 10.96 -30.07 5.72
N LYS A 150 10.71 -28.95 5.01
CA LYS A 150 10.69 -28.90 3.54
C LYS A 150 12.08 -29.21 2.96
N LEU A 151 13.14 -28.67 3.55
CA LEU A 151 14.51 -28.95 3.15
C LEU A 151 14.90 -30.42 3.38
N ALA A 152 14.55 -30.98 4.54
CA ALA A 152 14.80 -32.40 4.85
C ALA A 152 14.04 -33.37 3.93
N ARG A 153 12.82 -33.00 3.49
CA ARG A 153 12.06 -33.79 2.49
C ARG A 153 12.73 -33.75 1.12
N ARG A 154 13.20 -32.58 0.68
CA ARG A 154 13.94 -32.43 -0.59
C ARG A 154 15.22 -33.25 -0.59
N GLY A 155 16.00 -33.20 0.48
CA GLY A 155 17.22 -34.01 0.62
C GLY A 155 16.93 -35.51 0.53
N ARG A 156 15.89 -35.99 1.22
CA ARG A 156 15.47 -37.41 1.14
C ARG A 156 15.04 -37.83 -0.26
N ALA A 157 14.26 -37.00 -0.97
CA ALA A 157 13.84 -37.32 -2.33
C ALA A 157 15.01 -37.39 -3.32
N VAL A 158 16.01 -36.51 -3.17
CA VAL A 158 17.24 -36.54 -3.98
C VAL A 158 18.04 -37.80 -3.68
N ALA A 159 18.25 -38.13 -2.40
CA ALA A 159 18.97 -39.33 -2.00
C ALA A 159 18.29 -40.62 -2.48
N GLN A 160 16.96 -40.69 -2.43
CA GLN A 160 16.21 -41.84 -2.96
C GLN A 160 16.36 -41.97 -4.48
N LYS A 161 16.35 -40.86 -5.22
CA LYS A 161 16.60 -40.87 -6.66
C LYS A 161 18.02 -41.32 -7.00
N MET A 162 19.03 -40.86 -6.24
CA MET A 162 20.43 -41.27 -6.42
C MET A 162 20.61 -42.75 -6.09
N ALA A 163 20.08 -43.23 -4.96
CA ALA A 163 20.15 -44.65 -4.60
C ALA A 163 19.45 -45.56 -5.61
N ALA A 164 18.31 -45.15 -6.18
CA ALA A 164 17.63 -45.89 -7.24
C ALA A 164 18.45 -45.93 -8.54
N PHE A 165 19.15 -44.84 -8.86
CA PHE A 165 20.05 -44.78 -10.01
C PHE A 165 21.30 -45.64 -9.80
N ASP A 166 21.93 -45.58 -8.62
CA ASP A 166 23.10 -46.40 -8.27
C ASP A 166 22.76 -47.90 -8.31
N ALA A 167 21.59 -48.29 -7.79
CA ALA A 167 21.10 -49.66 -7.87
C ALA A 167 20.87 -50.12 -9.32
N TYR A 168 20.39 -49.22 -10.19
CA TYR A 168 20.22 -49.52 -11.61
C TYR A 168 21.57 -49.73 -12.32
N ILE A 169 22.54 -48.85 -12.09
CA ILE A 169 23.90 -49.00 -12.68
C ILE A 169 24.54 -50.32 -12.23
N ASN A 170 24.46 -50.66 -10.94
CA ASN A 170 25.03 -51.90 -10.44
C ASN A 170 24.38 -53.16 -11.07
N SER A 171 23.08 -53.10 -11.41
CA SER A 171 22.38 -54.19 -12.10
C SER A 171 22.72 -54.37 -13.58
N LEU A 172 23.46 -53.42 -14.18
CA LEU A 172 23.95 -53.50 -15.56
C LEU A 172 25.40 -54.01 -15.64
N GLU A 173 26.15 -53.93 -14.53
CA GLU A 173 27.55 -54.38 -14.43
C GLU A 173 27.68 -55.83 -13.93
N GLU A 174 26.62 -56.41 -13.34
CA GLU A 174 26.47 -57.85 -13.05
C GLU A 174 25.86 -58.63 -14.24
#